data_AF-A0A3C0KWK8-F1
#
_entry.id   AF-A0A3C0KWK8-F1
#
_cell.length_a   1.000
_cell.length_b   1.000
_cell.length_c   1.000
_cell.angle_alpha   90.00
_cell.angle_beta   90.00
_cell.angle_gamma   90.00
#
_symmetry.space_group_name_H-M   'P 1'
#
loop_
_entity.id
_entity.type
_entity.pdbx_description
1 polymer ?
#
loop_
_entity_poly.entity_id
_entity_poly.type
_entity_poly.pdbx_seq_one_letter_code
_entity_poly.pdbx_strand_id
1 'polypeptide(L)'
;MLALILVLFVFFLFILYFVNKGSTLTAQEALGNYLNAVIGGRTEAAYNYLSAADKAKESLPDYKNANSLGSGLIAQVIGGKISFALENLDITGDRATATVAMTSPDFPLMIQDIFQSLPPAGIPGQTLETLTFVCRHISHFLDKYQGKGLPMQTTKETFSLLREGDGWKIKR
;
A
#
# COMPACT_ATOMS: atom_id res chain seq x y z
N MET A 1 -14.55 -16.88 -40.50
CA MET A 1 -13.29 -17.39 -39.93
C MET A 1 -12.16 -16.36 -39.95
N LEU A 2 -11.88 -15.71 -41.08
CA LEU A 2 -10.83 -14.68 -41.20
C LEU A 2 -10.96 -13.50 -40.20
N ALA A 3 -12.18 -13.00 -40.00
CA ALA A 3 -12.43 -11.91 -39.03
C ALA A 3 -12.17 -12.32 -37.56
N LEU A 4 -12.46 -13.56 -37.18
CA LEU A 4 -12.23 -14.07 -35.83
C LEU A 4 -10.73 -14.21 -35.52
N ILE A 5 -9.96 -14.70 -36.50
CA ILE A 5 -8.50 -14.81 -36.40
C ILE A 5 -7.87 -13.42 -36.24
N LEU A 6 -8.37 -12.43 -36.97
CA LEU A 6 -7.84 -11.06 -36.92
C LEU A 6 -8.09 -10.39 -35.56
N VAL A 7 -9.28 -10.60 -34.96
CA VAL A 7 -9.59 -10.11 -33.61
C VAL A 7 -8.70 -10.78 -32.55
N LEU A 8 -8.53 -12.10 -32.62
CA LEU A 8 -7.66 -12.82 -31.68
C LEU A 8 -6.19 -12.39 -31.80
N PHE A 9 -5.72 -12.12 -33.01
CA PHE A 9 -4.36 -11.65 -33.26
C PHE A 9 -4.13 -10.24 -32.70
N VAL A 10 -5.07 -9.31 -32.92
CA VAL A 10 -5.01 -7.97 -32.33
C VAL A 10 -5.05 -8.03 -30.81
N PHE A 11 -5.90 -8.88 -30.23
CA PHE A 11 -5.98 -9.08 -28.78
C PHE A 11 -4.67 -9.67 -28.21
N PHE A 12 -4.06 -10.63 -28.91
CA PHE A 12 -2.77 -11.20 -28.55
C PHE A 12 -1.63 -10.17 -28.61
N LEU A 13 -1.58 -9.34 -29.67
CA LEU A 13 -0.64 -8.23 -29.76
C LEU A 13 -0.86 -7.19 -28.66
N PHE A 14 -2.11 -6.93 -28.29
CA PHE A 14 -2.47 -6.03 -27.20
C PHE A 14 -2.00 -6.58 -25.84
N ILE A 15 -2.18 -7.88 -25.58
CA ILE A 15 -1.64 -8.55 -24.40
C ILE A 15 -0.11 -8.47 -24.39
N LEU A 16 0.56 -8.80 -25.51
CA LEU A 16 2.02 -8.73 -25.61
C LEU A 16 2.55 -7.32 -25.37
N TYR A 17 1.88 -6.29 -25.91
CA TYR A 17 2.23 -4.89 -25.67
C TYR A 17 2.10 -4.49 -24.19
N PHE A 18 1.01 -4.90 -23.53
CA PHE A 18 0.82 -4.65 -22.10
C PHE A 18 1.81 -5.43 -21.21
N VAL A 19 2.14 -6.67 -21.59
CA VAL A 19 3.14 -7.50 -20.90
C VAL A 19 4.54 -6.89 -21.06
N ASN A 20 4.92 -6.46 -22.28
CA ASN A 20 6.22 -5.81 -22.51
C ASN A 20 6.33 -4.46 -21.80
N LYS A 21 5.25 -3.69 -21.73
CA LYS A 21 5.25 -2.41 -20.97
C LYS A 21 5.48 -2.64 -19.47
N GLY A 22 5.04 -3.79 -18.94
CA GLY A 22 5.35 -4.22 -17.57
C GLY A 22 6.84 -4.51 -17.33
N SER A 23 7.57 -4.90 -18.38
CA SER A 23 9.01 -5.18 -18.34
C SER A 23 9.90 -3.95 -18.56
N THR A 24 9.35 -2.83 -19.05
CA THR A 24 10.12 -1.59 -19.37
C THR A 24 9.77 -0.41 -18.46
N LEU A 25 9.25 -0.66 -17.26
CA LEU A 25 8.95 0.44 -16.33
C LEU A 25 10.24 1.19 -15.98
N THR A 26 10.18 2.51 -15.94
CA THR A 26 11.22 3.35 -15.35
C THR A 26 11.28 3.14 -13.82
N ALA A 27 12.38 3.55 -13.18
CA ALA A 27 12.51 3.47 -11.71
C ALA A 27 11.36 4.22 -11.00
N GLN A 28 10.98 5.39 -11.53
CA GLN A 28 9.87 6.18 -11.04
C GLN A 28 8.53 5.44 -11.18
N GLU A 29 8.24 4.85 -12.33
CA GLU A 29 6.98 4.11 -12.54
C GLU A 29 6.92 2.85 -11.68
N ALA A 30 8.03 2.12 -11.54
CA ALA A 30 8.11 0.95 -10.67
C ALA A 30 7.82 1.32 -9.21
N LEU A 31 8.46 2.39 -8.71
CA LEU A 31 8.21 2.90 -7.36
C LEU A 31 6.76 3.37 -7.18
N GLY A 32 6.25 4.19 -8.10
CA GLY A 32 4.89 4.71 -8.02
C GLY A 32 3.86 3.58 -8.04
N ASN A 33 4.05 2.57 -8.88
CA ASN A 33 3.16 1.41 -8.93
C ASN A 33 3.25 0.55 -7.66
N TYR A 34 4.45 0.36 -7.10
CA TYR A 34 4.65 -0.31 -5.83
C TYR A 34 3.90 0.40 -4.70
N LEU A 35 4.09 1.71 -4.53
CA LEU A 35 3.44 2.50 -3.50
C LEU A 35 1.92 2.48 -3.64
N ASN A 36 1.40 2.64 -4.87
CA ASN A 36 -0.02 2.51 -5.16
C ASN A 36 -0.57 1.10 -4.88
N ALA A 37 0.24 0.05 -5.01
CA ALA A 37 -0.17 -1.30 -4.67
C ALA A 37 -0.24 -1.50 -3.16
N VAL A 38 0.74 -0.99 -2.41
CA VAL A 38 0.78 -1.03 -0.95
C VAL A 38 -0.40 -0.24 -0.35
N ILE A 39 -0.58 1.03 -0.75
CA ILE A 39 -1.65 1.89 -0.26
C ILE A 39 -3.03 1.31 -0.58
N GLY A 40 -3.18 0.72 -1.77
CA GLY A 40 -4.42 0.09 -2.21
C GLY A 40 -4.66 -1.33 -1.66
N GLY A 41 -3.78 -1.87 -0.81
CA GLY A 41 -3.91 -3.22 -0.27
C GLY A 41 -3.76 -4.35 -1.30
N ARG A 42 -3.21 -4.06 -2.48
CA ARG A 42 -2.95 -5.04 -3.55
C ARG A 42 -1.63 -5.75 -3.28
N THR A 43 -1.60 -6.53 -2.20
CA THR A 43 -0.39 -7.18 -1.65
C THR A 43 0.37 -8.03 -2.67
N GLU A 44 -0.34 -8.78 -3.51
CA GLU A 44 0.29 -9.58 -4.56
C GLU A 44 0.97 -8.72 -5.63
N ALA A 45 0.33 -7.63 -6.04
CA ALA A 45 0.92 -6.69 -6.99
C ALA A 45 2.15 -6.00 -6.38
N ALA A 46 2.07 -5.56 -5.11
CA ALA A 46 3.18 -4.97 -4.39
C ALA A 46 4.37 -5.93 -4.29
N TYR A 47 4.11 -7.20 -3.95
CA TYR A 47 5.12 -8.25 -3.89
C TYR A 47 5.85 -8.42 -5.23
N ASN A 48 5.17 -8.30 -6.36
CA ASN A 48 5.79 -8.46 -7.68
C ASN A 48 6.84 -7.38 -8.01
N TYR A 49 6.76 -6.22 -7.37
CA TYR A 49 7.76 -5.15 -7.48
C TYR A 49 8.99 -5.37 -6.59
N LEU A 50 8.97 -6.31 -5.64
CA LEU A 50 10.12 -6.59 -4.78
C LEU A 50 11.25 -7.30 -5.54
N SER A 51 12.47 -7.06 -5.09
CA SER A 51 13.68 -7.73 -5.59
C SER A 51 13.63 -9.24 -5.38
N ALA A 52 14.35 -9.99 -6.21
CA ALA A 52 14.49 -11.43 -6.03
C ALA A 52 15.12 -11.78 -4.67
N ALA A 53 16.05 -10.96 -4.20
CA ALA A 53 16.69 -11.13 -2.89
C ALA A 53 15.69 -11.01 -1.74
N ASP A 54 14.71 -10.11 -1.84
CA ASP A 54 13.69 -9.93 -0.79
C ASP A 54 12.62 -11.02 -0.87
N LYS A 55 12.23 -11.43 -2.08
CA LYS A 55 11.33 -12.59 -2.30
C LYS A 55 11.93 -13.91 -1.83
N ALA A 56 13.26 -14.01 -1.73
CA ALA A 56 13.94 -15.17 -1.19
C ALA A 56 13.90 -15.21 0.35
N LYS A 57 13.74 -14.05 1.01
CA LYS A 57 13.67 -13.95 2.49
C LYS A 57 12.25 -14.13 3.00
N GLU A 58 11.27 -13.64 2.25
CA GLU A 58 9.86 -13.64 2.65
C GLU A 58 9.02 -14.21 1.51
N SER A 59 8.26 -15.28 1.80
CA SER A 59 7.40 -15.90 0.82
C SER A 59 6.17 -15.03 0.53
N LEU A 60 5.53 -15.22 -0.63
CA LEU A 60 4.29 -14.50 -0.97
C LEU A 60 3.18 -14.70 0.08
N PRO A 61 2.92 -15.92 0.60
CA PRO A 61 1.96 -16.12 1.70
C PRO A 61 2.30 -15.31 2.95
N ASP A 62 3.57 -15.30 3.37
CA ASP A 62 4.00 -14.56 4.57
C ASP A 62 3.84 -13.05 4.36
N TYR A 63 4.27 -12.56 3.20
CA TYR A 63 4.09 -11.16 2.82
C TYR A 63 2.61 -10.76 2.80
N LYS A 64 1.73 -11.59 2.24
CA LYS A 64 0.28 -11.35 2.22
C LYS A 64 -0.28 -11.26 3.63
N ASN A 65 0.14 -12.16 4.53
CA ASN A 65 -0.32 -12.17 5.91
C ASN A 65 0.15 -10.92 6.66
N ALA A 66 1.41 -10.53 6.51
CA ALA A 66 2.01 -9.39 7.20
C ALA A 66 1.53 -8.02 6.68
N ASN A 67 1.18 -7.92 5.40
CA ASN A 67 0.86 -6.65 4.73
C ASN A 67 -0.62 -6.55 4.31
N SER A 68 -1.48 -7.48 4.74
CA SER A 68 -2.92 -7.38 4.52
C SER A 68 -3.50 -6.21 5.30
N LEU A 69 -4.28 -5.35 4.62
CA LEU A 69 -5.00 -4.26 5.26
C LEU A 69 -6.30 -4.73 5.98
N GLY A 70 -6.53 -6.04 6.05
CA GLY A 70 -7.73 -6.61 6.65
C GLY A 70 -9.00 -6.28 5.86
N SER A 71 -10.03 -5.76 6.54
CA SER A 71 -11.30 -5.42 5.88
C SER A 71 -11.12 -4.25 4.90
N GLY A 72 -11.62 -4.41 3.66
CA GLY A 72 -11.49 -3.40 2.61
C GLY A 72 -12.10 -2.02 2.94
N LEU A 73 -13.08 -1.96 3.85
CA LEU A 73 -13.74 -0.72 4.26
C LEU A 73 -12.80 0.27 4.96
N ILE A 74 -12.10 -0.18 6.00
CA ILE A 74 -11.15 0.67 6.76
C ILE A 74 -9.95 1.02 5.87
N ALA A 75 -9.45 0.05 5.12
CA ALA A 75 -8.38 0.23 4.15
C ALA A 75 -8.72 1.32 3.12
N GLN A 76 -9.97 1.39 2.64
CA GLN A 76 -10.41 2.39 1.68
C GLN A 76 -10.54 3.79 2.30
N VAL A 77 -11.08 3.89 3.51
CA VAL A 77 -11.25 5.17 4.23
C VAL A 77 -9.90 5.80 4.55
N ILE A 78 -8.95 5.00 5.05
CA ILE A 78 -7.61 5.47 5.43
C ILE A 78 -6.70 5.59 4.21
N GLY A 79 -6.67 4.58 3.35
CA GLY A 79 -5.83 4.56 2.15
C GLY A 79 -6.13 5.70 1.19
N GLY A 80 -7.39 6.12 1.07
CA GLY A 80 -7.79 7.28 0.28
C GLY A 80 -7.28 8.63 0.81
N LYS A 81 -6.65 8.66 1.99
CA LYS A 81 -6.05 9.86 2.58
C LYS A 81 -4.53 9.86 2.47
N ILE A 82 -3.93 8.75 2.03
CA ILE A 82 -2.50 8.64 1.83
C ILE A 82 -2.18 9.13 0.41
N SER A 83 -1.21 10.02 0.29
CA SER A 83 -0.68 10.50 -0.98
C SER A 83 0.84 10.56 -0.91
N PHE A 84 1.49 10.60 -2.07
CA PHE A 84 2.94 10.66 -2.13
C PHE A 84 3.40 11.50 -3.32
N ALA A 85 4.57 12.12 -3.17
CA ALA A 85 5.25 12.86 -4.22
C ALA A 85 6.72 12.46 -4.26
N LEU A 86 7.23 12.16 -5.46
CA LEU A 86 8.65 11.92 -5.67
C LEU A 86 9.38 13.27 -5.64
N GLU A 87 10.24 13.47 -4.64
CA GLU A 87 11.04 14.69 -4.51
C GLU A 87 12.36 14.58 -5.28
N ASN A 88 13.02 13.44 -5.18
CA ASN A 88 14.31 13.19 -5.85
C ASN A 88 14.42 11.74 -6.31
N LEU A 89 15.14 11.52 -7.42
CA LEU A 89 15.47 10.22 -7.96
C LEU A 89 16.88 10.26 -8.56
N ASP A 90 17.82 9.64 -7.87
CA ASP A 90 19.20 9.50 -8.31
C ASP A 90 19.41 8.10 -8.89
N ILE A 91 19.80 8.01 -10.17
CA ILE A 91 20.05 6.74 -10.85
C ILE A 91 21.55 6.61 -11.13
N THR A 92 22.14 5.52 -10.66
CA THR A 92 23.56 5.19 -10.86
C THR A 92 23.66 3.76 -11.37
N GLY A 93 23.76 3.61 -12.70
CA GLY A 93 23.86 2.30 -13.35
C GLY A 93 22.61 1.45 -13.15
N ASP A 94 22.77 0.33 -12.44
CA ASP A 94 21.72 -0.64 -12.12
C ASP A 94 21.00 -0.34 -10.79
N ARG A 95 21.28 0.81 -10.16
CA ARG A 95 20.70 1.21 -8.88
C ARG A 95 20.03 2.56 -8.97
N ALA A 96 19.00 2.75 -8.17
CA ALA A 96 18.41 4.05 -7.95
C ALA A 96 18.06 4.28 -6.49
N THR A 97 18.12 5.54 -6.06
CA THR A 97 17.67 5.99 -4.75
C THR A 97 16.64 7.08 -4.95
N ALA A 98 15.45 6.88 -4.37
CA ALA A 98 14.34 7.80 -4.49
C ALA A 98 14.00 8.36 -3.12
N THR A 99 13.81 9.67 -3.02
CA THR A 99 13.22 10.31 -1.84
C THR A 99 11.79 10.70 -2.15
N VAL A 100 10.86 10.21 -1.33
CA VAL A 100 9.43 10.39 -1.50
C VAL A 100 8.87 11.12 -0.28
N ALA A 101 8.15 12.21 -0.52
CA ALA A 101 7.32 12.83 0.51
C ALA A 101 6.01 12.05 0.61
N MET A 102 5.82 11.36 1.74
CA MET A 102 4.61 10.61 2.07
C MET A 102 3.71 11.47 2.93
N THR A 103 2.49 11.75 2.49
CA THR A 103 1.48 12.43 3.30
C THR A 103 0.43 11.40 3.72
N SER A 104 0.24 11.23 5.02
CA SER A 104 -0.63 10.20 5.59
C SER A 104 -1.28 10.69 6.88
N PRO A 105 -2.33 10.00 7.37
CA PRO A 105 -2.81 10.22 8.71
C PRO A 105 -1.69 9.98 9.74
N ASP A 106 -1.68 10.76 10.81
CA ASP A 106 -0.76 10.56 11.94
C ASP A 106 -1.16 9.30 12.72
N PHE A 107 -0.69 8.15 12.25
CA PHE A 107 -1.02 6.85 12.84
C PHE A 107 -0.59 6.74 14.30
N PRO A 108 0.62 7.17 14.72
CA PRO A 108 0.98 7.19 16.14
C PRO A 108 -0.02 7.97 17.00
N LEU A 109 -0.40 9.17 16.59
CA LEU A 109 -1.38 9.99 17.32
C LEU A 109 -2.76 9.33 17.35
N MET A 110 -3.22 8.79 16.22
CA MET A 110 -4.52 8.10 16.14
C MET A 110 -4.57 6.86 17.06
N ILE A 111 -3.49 6.08 17.12
CA ILE A 111 -3.39 4.90 17.99
C ILE A 111 -3.33 5.33 19.46
N GLN A 112 -2.58 6.39 19.79
CA GLN A 112 -2.55 6.98 21.13
C GLN A 112 -3.95 7.42 21.58
N ASP A 113 -4.70 8.08 20.70
CA ASP A 113 -6.08 8.51 20.97
C ASP A 113 -7.02 7.32 21.25
N ILE A 114 -6.87 6.20 20.53
CA ILE A 114 -7.62 4.98 20.81
C ILE A 114 -7.29 4.50 22.22
N PHE A 115 -6.01 4.34 22.57
CA PHE A 115 -5.60 3.85 23.88
C PHE A 115 -6.04 4.77 25.02
N GLN A 116 -5.94 6.09 24.85
CA GLN A 116 -6.39 7.07 25.85
C GLN A 116 -7.91 7.07 26.05
N SER A 117 -8.68 6.66 25.03
CA SER A 117 -10.13 6.56 25.15
C SER A 117 -10.60 5.33 25.92
N LEU A 118 -9.73 4.33 26.14
CA LEU A 118 -10.08 3.13 26.87
C LEU A 118 -10.09 3.39 28.39
N PRO A 119 -11.07 2.89 29.14
CA PRO A 119 -11.13 3.07 30.58
C PRO A 119 -10.01 2.27 31.28
N PRO A 120 -9.48 2.77 32.41
CA PRO A 120 -8.44 2.07 33.17
C PRO A 120 -8.86 0.69 33.68
N ALA A 121 -10.17 0.50 33.91
CA ALA A 121 -10.77 -0.76 34.35
C ALA A 121 -10.82 -1.84 33.25
N GLY A 122 -10.43 -1.50 32.02
CA GLY A 122 -10.41 -2.42 30.88
C GLY A 122 -11.78 -2.63 30.22
N ILE A 123 -11.84 -3.64 29.35
CA ILE A 123 -13.05 -3.99 28.59
C ILE A 123 -14.01 -4.78 29.50
N PRO A 124 -15.32 -4.47 29.53
CA PRO A 124 -16.30 -5.25 30.30
C PRO A 124 -16.28 -6.73 29.92
N GLY A 125 -16.48 -7.62 30.90
CA GLY A 125 -16.44 -9.07 30.68
C GLY A 125 -17.75 -9.69 30.18
N GLN A 126 -18.90 -9.01 30.32
CA GLN A 126 -20.20 -9.52 29.89
C GLN A 126 -20.50 -9.17 28.43
N THR A 127 -20.93 -10.13 27.62
CA THR A 127 -21.06 -10.00 26.15
C THR A 127 -21.83 -8.77 25.66
N LEU A 128 -22.98 -8.45 26.26
CA LEU A 128 -23.79 -7.29 25.86
C LEU A 128 -23.16 -5.95 26.27
N GLU A 129 -22.51 -5.91 27.44
CA GLU A 129 -21.77 -4.74 27.91
C GLU A 129 -20.53 -4.51 27.04
N THR A 130 -19.82 -5.58 26.68
CA THR A 130 -18.68 -5.56 25.74
C THR A 130 -19.12 -5.03 24.38
N LEU A 131 -20.24 -5.50 23.84
CA LEU A 131 -20.77 -5.03 22.56
C LEU A 131 -21.05 -3.52 22.60
N THR A 132 -21.80 -3.08 23.61
CA THR A 132 -22.14 -1.65 23.79
C THR A 132 -20.87 -0.81 23.96
N PHE A 133 -19.92 -1.30 24.75
CA PHE A 133 -18.63 -0.67 24.98
C PHE A 133 -17.86 -0.49 23.67
N VAL A 134 -17.68 -1.56 22.89
CA VAL A 134 -16.92 -1.54 21.64
C VAL A 134 -17.60 -0.61 20.61
N CYS A 135 -18.90 -0.77 20.41
CA CYS A 135 -19.65 0.07 19.46
C CYS A 135 -19.56 1.56 19.81
N ARG A 136 -19.68 1.92 21.10
CA ARG A 136 -19.58 3.31 21.55
C ARG A 136 -18.19 3.91 21.30
N HIS A 137 -17.11 3.18 21.59
CA HIS A 137 -15.75 3.70 21.41
C HIS A 137 -15.38 3.81 19.92
N ILE A 138 -15.76 2.83 19.10
CA ILE A 138 -15.56 2.91 17.65
C ILE A 138 -16.34 4.09 17.08
N SER A 139 -17.61 4.27 17.49
CA SER A 139 -18.43 5.39 17.00
C SER A 139 -17.82 6.74 17.40
N HIS A 140 -17.43 6.91 18.67
CA HIS A 140 -16.78 8.13 19.14
C HIS A 140 -15.48 8.44 18.39
N PHE A 141 -14.67 7.41 18.10
CA PHE A 141 -13.46 7.56 17.30
C PHE A 141 -13.81 8.04 15.88
N LEU A 142 -14.78 7.43 15.22
CA LEU A 142 -15.23 7.83 13.88
C LEU A 142 -15.79 9.25 13.87
N ASP A 143 -16.64 9.61 14.84
CA ASP A 143 -17.25 10.94 14.96
C ASP A 143 -16.19 12.02 15.17
N LYS A 144 -15.18 11.76 16.03
CA LYS A 144 -14.06 12.68 16.28
C LYS A 144 -13.37 13.07 14.96
N TYR A 145 -13.08 12.10 14.11
CA TYR A 145 -12.33 12.33 12.88
C TYR A 145 -13.19 12.70 11.67
N GLN A 146 -14.49 12.39 11.67
CA GLN A 146 -15.42 13.00 10.72
C GLN A 146 -15.57 14.51 10.97
N GLY A 147 -15.71 14.92 12.24
CA GLY A 147 -15.93 16.32 12.59
C GLY A 147 -14.66 17.19 12.54
N LYS A 148 -13.54 16.71 13.05
CA LYS A 148 -12.27 17.48 13.14
C LYS A 148 -11.34 17.28 11.93
N GLY A 149 -11.65 16.31 11.07
CA GLY A 149 -10.71 15.80 10.07
C GLY A 149 -9.65 14.90 10.69
N LEU A 150 -8.99 14.10 9.85
CA LEU A 150 -7.86 13.26 10.29
C LEU A 150 -6.62 14.15 10.51
N PRO A 151 -5.85 13.93 11.58
CA PRO A 151 -4.55 14.57 11.75
C PRO A 151 -3.66 14.04 10.63
N MET A 152 -3.10 14.94 9.84
CA MET A 152 -2.24 14.60 8.71
C MET A 152 -0.80 14.98 9.03
N GLN A 153 0.14 14.19 8.54
CA GLN A 153 1.56 14.49 8.59
C GLN A 153 2.21 14.19 7.24
N THR A 154 3.33 14.85 6.97
CA THR A 154 4.17 14.56 5.82
C THR A 154 5.56 14.15 6.30
N THR A 155 5.99 12.96 5.90
CA THR A 155 7.32 12.40 6.19
C THR A 155 8.11 12.22 4.90
N LYS A 156 9.45 12.24 5.00
CA LYS A 156 10.32 11.90 3.87
C LYS A 156 10.81 10.47 4.04
N GLU A 157 10.58 9.64 3.04
CA GLU A 157 11.00 8.25 3.02
C GLU A 157 11.94 8.01 1.84
N THR A 158 13.01 7.25 2.09
CA THR A 158 13.99 6.91 1.07
C THR A 158 13.81 5.45 0.63
N PHE A 159 13.62 5.25 -0.66
CA PHE A 159 13.48 3.94 -1.28
C PHE A 159 14.72 3.61 -2.10
N SER A 160 15.22 2.38 -1.96
CA SER A 160 16.29 1.85 -2.80
C SER A 160 15.69 0.95 -3.87
N LEU A 161 16.15 1.12 -5.11
CA LEU A 161 15.75 0.29 -6.23
C LEU A 161 16.98 -0.33 -6.89
N LEU A 162 16.79 -1.51 -7.46
CA LEU A 162 17.79 -2.17 -8.29
C LEU A 162 17.18 -2.71 -9.58
N ARG A 163 17.98 -2.79 -10.62
CA ARG A 163 17.57 -3.32 -11.92
C ARG A 163 17.81 -4.83 -11.95
N GLU A 164 16.76 -5.60 -12.18
CA GLU A 164 16.82 -7.05 -12.34
C GLU A 164 16.25 -7.44 -13.71
N GLY A 165 17.10 -7.96 -14.60
CA GLY A 165 16.73 -8.16 -16.00
C GLY A 165 16.32 -6.84 -16.65
N ASP A 166 15.11 -6.79 -17.19
CA ASP A 166 14.61 -5.61 -17.90
C ASP A 166 13.94 -4.57 -16.99
N GLY A 167 13.62 -4.92 -15.74
CA GLY A 167 12.77 -4.11 -14.85
C GLY A 167 13.46 -3.59 -13.59
N TRP A 168 12.91 -2.51 -13.04
CA TRP A 168 13.29 -2.00 -11.71
C TRP A 168 12.51 -2.70 -10.59
N LYS A 169 13.20 -3.01 -9.50
CA LYS A 169 12.68 -3.67 -8.30
C LYS A 169 12.99 -2.88 -7.05
N ILE A 170 12.08 -2.95 -6.08
CA ILE A 170 12.24 -2.33 -4.76
C ILE A 170 13.09 -3.23 -3.89
N LYS A 171 14.10 -2.64 -3.26
CA LYS A 171 14.93 -3.26 -2.24
C LYS A 171 14.41 -2.86 -0.86
N ARG A 172 14.03 -3.84 -0.05
CA ARG A 172 13.52 -3.62 1.32
C ARG A 172 14.50 -4.10 2.38
#